data_AF-A0A2P5BBQ3-F1
#
_entry.id   AF-A0A2P5BBQ3-F1
#
_cell.length_a   1.000
_cell.length_b   1.000
_cell.length_c   1.000
_cell.angle_alpha   90.00
_cell.angle_beta   90.00
_cell.angle_gamma   90.00
#
_symmetry.space_group_name_H-M   'P 1'
#
loop_
_entity.id
_entity.type
_entity.pdbx_description
1 polymer ?
#
loop_
_entity_poly.entity_id
_entity_poly.type
_entity_poly.pdbx_seq_one_letter_code
_entity_poly.pdbx_strand_id
1 'polypeptide(L)'
;QMLEDLNKEKLAKENLEEKVKELEKVVSEYPNRMREATTEAVHKAIEEFKATEVKELEDKARDIASSTIVFNIFCEHPDFDFSILGEDMVELVQSWKEDTTKTGDDGASPSS
;
A
#
# COMPACT_ATOMS: atom_id res chain seq x y z
N GLN A 1 -33.47 25.21 -54.27
CA GLN A 1 -33.83 24.95 -52.86
C GLN A 1 -33.86 23.45 -52.56
N MET A 2 -34.89 22.67 -52.91
CA MET A 2 -34.96 21.23 -52.54
C MET A 2 -33.73 20.36 -52.95
N LEU A 3 -33.13 20.59 -54.11
CA LEU A 3 -31.96 19.79 -54.55
C LEU A 3 -30.68 20.13 -53.77
N GLU A 4 -30.50 21.39 -53.40
CA GLU A 4 -29.36 21.81 -52.56
C GLU A 4 -29.50 21.28 -51.14
N ASP A 5 -30.70 21.28 -50.59
CA ASP A 5 -30.98 20.76 -49.26
C ASP A 5 -30.74 19.25 -49.21
N LEU A 6 -31.17 18.52 -50.24
CA LEU A 6 -30.89 17.08 -50.39
C LEU A 6 -29.38 16.77 -50.48
N ASN A 7 -28.61 17.58 -51.21
CA ASN A 7 -27.16 17.40 -51.32
C ASN A 7 -26.45 17.67 -49.99
N LYS A 8 -26.89 18.69 -49.23
CA LYS A 8 -26.36 18.99 -47.89
C LYS A 8 -26.66 17.86 -46.91
N GLU A 9 -27.87 17.31 -46.94
CA GLU A 9 -28.25 16.18 -46.10
C GLU A 9 -27.42 14.93 -46.42
N LYS A 10 -27.20 14.64 -47.71
CA LYS A 10 -26.39 13.50 -48.14
C LYS A 10 -24.94 13.63 -47.67
N LEU A 11 -24.35 14.82 -47.77
CA LEU A 11 -23.00 15.10 -47.27
C LEU A 11 -22.92 14.97 -45.73
N ALA A 12 -23.93 15.46 -45.02
CA ALA A 12 -24.01 15.35 -43.56
C ALA A 12 -24.12 13.89 -43.11
N LYS A 13 -24.88 13.08 -43.85
CA LYS A 13 -25.02 11.64 -43.60
C LYS A 13 -23.69 10.91 -43.80
N GLU A 14 -22.97 11.16 -44.90
CA GLU A 14 -21.68 10.52 -45.16
C GLU A 14 -20.64 10.86 -44.07
N ASN A 15 -20.59 12.12 -43.63
CA ASN A 15 -19.75 12.54 -42.50
C ASN A 15 -20.15 11.85 -41.18
N LEU A 16 -21.45 11.63 -40.94
CA LEU A 16 -21.91 10.88 -39.77
C LEU A 16 -21.51 9.41 -39.83
N GLU A 17 -21.60 8.77 -40.99
CA GLU A 17 -21.17 7.39 -41.19
C GLU A 17 -19.66 7.23 -40.95
N GLU A 18 -18.84 8.18 -41.40
CA GLU A 18 -17.40 8.20 -41.12
C GLU A 18 -17.11 8.31 -39.61
N LYS A 19 -17.80 9.22 -38.91
CA LYS A 19 -17.68 9.38 -37.46
C LYS A 19 -18.10 8.13 -36.67
N VAL A 20 -19.16 7.44 -37.11
CA VAL A 20 -19.59 6.18 -36.50
C VAL A 20 -18.49 5.12 -36.63
N LYS A 21 -17.89 4.99 -37.82
CA LYS A 21 -16.81 4.04 -38.06
C LYS A 21 -15.56 4.33 -37.22
N GLU A 22 -15.23 5.61 -37.04
CA GLU A 22 -14.12 6.01 -36.16
C GLU A 22 -14.41 5.65 -34.69
N LEU A 23 -15.64 5.91 -34.22
CA LEU A 23 -16.05 5.53 -32.86
C LEU A 23 -16.01 4.01 -32.65
N GLU A 24 -16.50 3.22 -33.60
CA GLU A 24 -16.45 1.76 -33.53
C GLU A 24 -15.01 1.25 -33.44
N LYS A 25 -14.11 1.84 -34.24
CA LYS A 25 -12.67 1.54 -34.16
C LYS A 25 -12.13 1.83 -32.76
N VAL A 26 -12.36 3.02 -32.21
CA VAL A 26 -11.89 3.40 -30.87
C VAL A 26 -12.45 2.47 -29.80
N VAL A 27 -13.75 2.15 -29.85
CA VAL A 27 -14.41 1.25 -28.90
C VAL A 27 -13.81 -0.16 -28.96
N SER A 28 -13.45 -0.66 -30.15
CA SER A 28 -12.81 -1.97 -30.29
C SER A 28 -11.36 -2.00 -29.80
N GLU A 29 -10.60 -0.91 -29.96
CA GLU A 29 -9.19 -0.83 -29.59
C GLU A 29 -8.97 -0.54 -28.10
N TYR A 30 -9.87 0.22 -27.48
CA TYR A 30 -9.73 0.69 -26.11
C TYR A 30 -9.52 -0.44 -25.08
N PRO A 31 -10.29 -1.56 -25.10
CA PRO A 31 -10.08 -2.67 -24.16
C PRO A 31 -8.70 -3.30 -24.28
N ASN A 32 -8.16 -3.39 -25.50
CA ASN A 32 -6.84 -3.97 -25.73
C ASN A 32 -5.74 -3.07 -25.16
N ARG A 33 -5.84 -1.75 -25.39
CA ARG A 33 -4.89 -0.77 -24.84
C ARG A 33 -4.95 -0.72 -23.32
N MET A 34 -6.15 -0.77 -22.73
CA MET A 34 -6.30 -0.85 -21.27
C MET A 34 -5.66 -2.13 -20.71
N ARG A 35 -5.87 -3.27 -21.35
CA ARG A 35 -5.29 -4.56 -20.94
C ARG A 35 -3.76 -4.52 -20.99
N GLU A 36 -3.20 -3.96 -22.06
CA GLU A 36 -1.76 -3.81 -22.22
C GLU A 36 -1.17 -2.91 -21.13
N ALA A 37 -1.72 -1.71 -20.94
CA ALA A 37 -1.26 -0.78 -19.90
C ALA A 37 -1.36 -1.38 -18.49
N THR A 38 -2.43 -2.12 -18.20
CA THR A 38 -2.60 -2.82 -16.92
C THR A 38 -1.54 -3.90 -16.74
N THR A 39 -1.25 -4.67 -17.80
CA THR A 39 -0.24 -5.73 -17.77
C THR A 39 1.16 -5.16 -17.56
N GLU A 40 1.47 -4.04 -18.21
CA GLU A 40 2.75 -3.35 -18.07
C GLU A 40 2.91 -2.77 -16.65
N ALA A 41 1.87 -2.17 -16.09
CA ALA A 41 1.87 -1.66 -14.71
C ALA A 41 2.07 -2.79 -13.69
N VAL A 42 1.40 -3.94 -13.87
CA VAL A 42 1.56 -5.11 -12.99
C VAL A 42 2.98 -5.66 -13.07
N HIS A 43 3.52 -5.85 -14.28
CA HIS A 43 4.90 -6.32 -14.43
C HIS A 43 5.89 -5.35 -13.77
N LYS A 44 5.72 -4.04 -13.98
CA LYS A 44 6.57 -3.02 -13.35
C LYS A 44 6.51 -3.12 -11.82
N ALA A 45 5.32 -3.22 -11.24
CA ALA A 45 5.16 -3.36 -9.78
C ALA A 45 5.84 -4.63 -9.23
N ILE A 46 5.78 -5.75 -9.97
CA ILE A 46 6.44 -7.00 -9.57
C ILE A 46 7.96 -6.84 -9.61
N GLU A 47 8.52 -6.23 -10.66
CA GLU A 47 9.96 -6.02 -10.76
C GLU A 47 10.47 -5.02 -9.73
N GLU A 48 9.71 -3.95 -9.46
CA GLU A 48 9.98 -3.03 -8.35
C GLU A 48 9.96 -3.76 -7.00
N PHE A 49 8.99 -4.63 -6.76
CA PHE A 49 8.93 -5.44 -5.54
C PHE A 49 10.14 -6.39 -5.41
N LYS A 50 10.55 -7.07 -6.49
CA LYS A 50 11.77 -7.91 -6.47
C LYS A 50 13.05 -7.09 -6.28
N ALA A 51 13.05 -5.85 -6.77
CA ALA A 51 14.18 -4.93 -6.63
C ALA A 51 14.23 -4.29 -5.24
N THR A 52 13.14 -4.29 -4.47
CA THR A 52 13.23 -3.95 -3.04
C THR A 52 14.16 -4.94 -2.35
N GLU A 53 15.07 -4.43 -1.52
CA GLU A 53 16.12 -5.24 -0.95
C GLU A 53 15.51 -6.30 -0.01
N VAL A 54 15.51 -7.56 -0.46
CA VAL A 54 15.06 -8.72 0.34
C VAL A 54 15.74 -8.71 1.72
N LYS A 55 16.99 -8.25 1.77
CA LYS A 55 17.75 -8.06 3.00
C LYS A 55 17.10 -7.08 3.98
N GLU A 56 16.55 -5.96 3.51
CA GLU A 56 15.81 -5.01 4.36
C GLU A 56 14.56 -5.66 4.96
N LEU A 57 13.86 -6.51 4.18
CA LEU A 57 12.70 -7.25 4.68
C LEU A 57 13.10 -8.34 5.69
N GLU A 58 14.17 -9.08 5.42
CA GLU A 58 14.74 -10.08 6.33
C GLU A 58 15.25 -9.45 7.64
N ASP A 59 15.89 -8.28 7.56
CA ASP A 59 16.36 -7.51 8.72
C ASP A 59 15.17 -7.04 9.56
N LYS A 60 14.14 -6.42 8.95
CA LYS A 60 12.90 -6.03 9.67
C LYS A 60 12.20 -7.22 10.34
N ALA A 61 12.11 -8.35 9.65
CA ALA A 61 11.49 -9.55 10.22
C ALA A 61 12.29 -10.10 11.41
N ARG A 62 13.62 -10.04 11.34
CA ARG A 62 14.52 -10.43 12.43
C ARG A 62 14.41 -9.49 13.63
N ASP A 63 14.28 -8.19 13.41
CA ASP A 63 14.10 -7.20 14.48
C ASP A 63 12.78 -7.44 15.22
N ILE A 64 11.70 -7.76 14.49
CA ILE A 64 10.40 -8.12 15.08
C ILE A 64 10.50 -9.41 15.91
N ALA A 65 11.13 -10.46 15.36
CA ALA A 65 11.29 -11.72 16.08
C ALA A 65 12.12 -11.54 17.35
N SER A 66 13.22 -10.78 17.25
CA SER A 66 14.09 -10.46 18.38
C SER A 66 13.34 -9.65 19.44
N SER A 67 12.64 -8.60 19.04
CA SER A 67 11.83 -7.77 19.94
C SER A 67 10.73 -8.58 20.64
N THR A 68 10.10 -9.52 19.94
CA THR A 68 9.08 -10.42 20.52
C THR A 68 9.66 -11.34 21.59
N ILE A 69 10.83 -11.92 21.33
CA ILE A 69 11.53 -12.76 22.33
C ILE A 69 11.89 -11.92 23.56
N VAL A 70 12.44 -10.71 23.34
CA VAL A 70 12.80 -9.78 24.42
C VAL A 70 11.56 -9.37 25.23
N PHE A 71 10.43 -9.11 24.57
CA PHE A 71 9.16 -8.78 25.22
C PHE A 71 8.66 -9.93 26.12
N ASN A 72 8.72 -11.17 25.63
CA ASN A 72 8.30 -12.33 26.42
C ASN A 72 9.18 -12.50 27.67
N ILE A 73 10.50 -12.34 27.54
CA ILE A 73 11.42 -12.36 28.69
C ILE A 73 11.10 -11.21 29.65
N PHE A 74 10.83 -10.00 29.15
CA PHE A 74 10.49 -8.85 29.97
C PHE A 74 9.23 -9.11 30.81
N CYS A 75 8.20 -9.73 30.23
CA CYS A 75 6.97 -10.07 30.94
C CYS A 75 7.12 -11.21 31.95
N GLU A 76 7.84 -12.28 31.60
CA GLU A 76 7.97 -13.48 32.43
C GLU A 76 9.11 -13.38 33.46
N HIS A 77 10.13 -12.58 33.17
CA HIS A 77 11.35 -12.43 33.95
C HIS A 77 11.73 -10.94 34.09
N PRO A 78 10.97 -10.17 34.89
CA PRO A 78 11.16 -8.71 35.02
C PRO A 78 12.53 -8.31 35.60
N ASP A 79 13.20 -9.22 36.32
CA ASP A 79 14.52 -9.01 36.92
C ASP A 79 15.68 -9.44 36.00
N PHE A 80 15.40 -9.86 34.78
CA PHE A 80 16.43 -10.25 33.81
C PHE A 80 17.33 -9.04 33.46
N ASP A 81 18.65 -9.27 33.41
CA ASP A 81 19.61 -8.25 33.02
C ASP A 81 19.71 -8.13 31.49
N PHE A 82 18.95 -7.19 30.93
CA PHE A 82 18.93 -6.92 29.49
C PHE A 82 20.19 -6.20 28.98
N SER A 83 21.10 -5.73 29.85
CA SER A 83 22.34 -5.06 29.40
C SER A 83 23.25 -5.98 28.58
N ILE A 84 23.11 -7.30 28.73
CA ILE A 84 23.82 -8.31 27.94
C ILE A 84 23.43 -8.30 26.45
N LEU A 85 22.27 -7.76 26.10
CA LEU A 85 21.74 -7.74 24.73
C LEU A 85 22.14 -6.48 23.94
N GLY A 86 22.81 -5.51 24.59
CA GLY A 86 23.25 -4.26 23.98
C GLY A 86 22.32 -3.06 24.23
N GLU A 87 22.81 -1.87 23.90
CA GLU A 87 22.18 -0.57 24.20
C GLU A 87 20.78 -0.44 23.56
N ASP A 88 20.64 -0.79 22.28
CA ASP A 88 19.36 -0.70 21.55
C ASP A 88 18.24 -1.52 22.22
N MET A 89 18.56 -2.71 22.73
CA MET A 89 17.59 -3.57 23.41
C MET A 89 17.26 -3.07 24.82
N VAL A 90 18.22 -2.42 25.48
CA VAL A 90 18.00 -1.74 26.76
C VAL A 90 17.05 -0.56 26.58
N GLU A 91 17.27 0.28 25.57
CA GLU A 91 16.36 1.40 25.25
C GLU A 91 14.94 0.90 24.94
N LEU A 92 14.82 -0.17 24.13
CA LEU A 92 13.55 -0.80 23.82
C LEU A 92 12.81 -1.26 25.09
N VAL A 93 13.48 -1.96 26.01
CA VAL A 93 12.87 -2.43 27.26
C VAL A 93 12.48 -1.26 28.17
N GLN A 94 13.26 -0.19 28.21
CA GLN A 94 12.92 1.00 28.99
C GLN A 94 11.66 1.70 28.45
N SER A 95 11.50 1.78 27.13
CA SER A 95 10.29 2.34 26.53
C SER A 95 9.00 1.64 27.01
N TRP A 96 9.03 0.31 27.19
CA TRP A 96 7.89 -0.45 27.70
C TRP A 96 7.62 -0.22 29.19
N LYS A 97 8.65 0.04 29.99
CA LYS A 97 8.52 0.42 31.40
C LYS A 97 7.89 1.80 31.56
N GLU A 98 8.26 2.75 30.71
CA GLU A 98 7.70 4.10 30.72
C GLU A 98 6.18 4.08 30.39
N ASP A 99 5.75 3.29 29.40
CA ASP A 99 4.34 3.15 29.03
C ASP A 99 3.47 2.49 30.11
N THR A 100 4.01 1.49 30.82
CA THR A 100 3.28 0.82 31.92
C THR A 100 3.08 1.72 33.13
N THR A 101 4.06 2.58 33.46
CA THR A 101 3.93 3.54 34.58
C THR A 101 2.94 4.67 34.32
N LYS A 102 2.68 5.01 33.05
CA LYS A 102 1.77 6.09 32.66
C LYS A 102 0.28 5.72 32.76
N THR A 103 -0.04 4.43 32.86
CA THR A 103 -1.43 3.93 32.93
C THR A 103 -1.92 3.73 34.38
N GLY A 104 -1.07 4.01 35.39
CA GLY A 104 -1.33 3.67 36.80
C GLY A 104 -1.83 4.78 37.72
N ASP A 105 -2.00 6.03 37.26
CA ASP A 105 -2.28 7.18 38.15
C ASP A 105 -3.68 7.80 38.01
N ASP A 106 -4.63 7.11 37.35
CA ASP A 106 -6.04 7.53 37.34
C ASP A 106 -6.87 6.68 38.31
N GLY A 107 -6.80 7.07 39.59
CA GLY A 107 -7.97 7.19 40.46
C GLY A 107 -8.62 5.93 41.01
N ALA A 108 -8.45 5.70 42.33
CA ALA A 108 -9.54 5.82 43.30
C ALA A 108 -9.06 5.37 44.70
N SER A 109 -8.86 6.33 45.60
CA SER A 109 -9.06 6.05 47.03
C SER A 109 -10.55 5.81 47.28
N PRO A 110 -10.91 4.90 48.20
CA PRO A 110 -11.90 5.29 49.18
C PRO A 110 -11.40 5.06 50.61
N SER A 111 -11.60 6.10 51.41
CA SER A 111 -11.40 6.14 52.85
C SER A 111 -12.37 5.22 53.59
N SER A 112 -11.85 4.42 54.52
CA SER A 112 -12.21 4.34 55.97
C SER A 112 -11.69 3.04 56.57
#